data_AF-A0A1D6QA36-F1
#
_entry.id   AF-A0A1D6QA36-F1
#
_cell.length_a   1.000
_cell.length_b   1.000
_cell.length_c   1.000
_cell.angle_alpha   90.00
_cell.angle_beta   90.00
_cell.angle_gamma   90.00
#
_symmetry.space_group_name_H-M   'P 1'
#
loop_
_entity.id
_entity.type
_entity.pdbx_description
1 polymer ?
#
loop_
_entity_poly.entity_id
_entity_poly.type
_entity_poly.pdbx_seq_one_letter_code
_entity_poly.pdbx_strand_id
1 'polypeptide(L)'
;MALMSLGAAGYTTATAPPRPRRCTLPFRAAASPAALDRRRRPHNVAGDFFVDHRCIDCQTCRWMAPEVFKRVDGKAAVAAQPSSEEERTKALQALLSCPTSSIHTEKPPKDILKVQNMFPLPIDDKLLPGVYLCGYNSEDSYGATSYLVIHPQGNILIDSPRYTPKLANNIEKLGGARYMFLTHIDDVADHRKWAEQLKCERIIHSGDVEEATADVEWKLEGNGPWNLGTDFELIT
;
A
#
# COMPACT_ATOMS: atom_id res chain seq x y z
N MET A 1 51.31 -38.37 -48.97
CA MET A 1 50.57 -39.25 -49.91
C MET A 1 50.17 -40.50 -49.12
N ALA A 2 48.90 -40.92 -49.22
CA ALA A 2 48.20 -41.97 -48.45
C ALA A 2 47.76 -41.60 -47.03
N LEU A 3 46.60 -42.03 -46.51
CA LEU A 3 45.24 -42.23 -47.04
C LEU A 3 44.35 -42.39 -45.79
N MET A 4 43.13 -41.88 -45.84
CA MET A 4 42.18 -41.83 -44.73
C MET A 4 41.77 -43.21 -44.18
N SER A 5 41.47 -43.27 -42.88
CA SER A 5 40.34 -44.06 -42.37
C SER A 5 39.76 -43.37 -41.13
N LEU A 6 38.51 -42.92 -41.25
CA LEU A 6 37.70 -42.30 -40.19
C LEU A 6 37.02 -43.42 -39.39
N GLY A 7 37.45 -43.65 -38.16
CA GLY A 7 36.74 -44.49 -37.20
C GLY A 7 35.59 -43.71 -36.57
N ALA A 8 34.36 -44.24 -36.73
CA ALA A 8 33.16 -43.70 -36.10
C ALA A 8 33.20 -43.94 -34.58
N ALA A 9 33.31 -42.86 -33.79
CA ALA A 9 33.07 -42.90 -32.35
C ALA A 9 31.56 -42.85 -32.10
N GLY A 10 31.02 -43.94 -31.55
CA GLY A 10 29.62 -44.02 -31.13
C GLY A 10 29.32 -43.02 -30.03
N TYR A 11 28.35 -42.16 -30.25
CA TYR A 11 27.75 -41.33 -29.20
C TYR A 11 26.86 -42.24 -28.33
N THR A 12 27.32 -42.56 -27.12
CA THR A 12 26.44 -43.09 -26.07
C THR A 12 25.56 -41.95 -25.56
N THR A 13 24.28 -42.01 -25.90
CA THR A 13 23.24 -41.13 -25.35
C THR A 13 23.04 -41.46 -23.87
N ALA A 14 23.54 -40.59 -22.99
CA ALA A 14 23.20 -40.64 -21.57
C ALA A 14 21.70 -40.34 -21.40
N THR A 15 20.94 -41.34 -20.94
CA THR A 15 19.53 -41.21 -20.60
C THR A 15 19.35 -40.34 -19.36
N ALA A 16 18.56 -39.27 -19.48
CA ALA A 16 18.21 -38.41 -18.36
C ALA A 16 17.40 -39.17 -17.29
N PRO A 17 17.56 -38.85 -15.99
CA PRO A 17 16.83 -39.52 -14.92
C PRO A 17 15.32 -39.24 -15.02
N PRO A 18 14.46 -40.17 -14.56
CA PRO A 18 13.03 -39.99 -14.61
C PRO A 18 12.59 -38.81 -13.73
N ARG A 19 11.76 -37.93 -14.30
CA ARG A 19 11.18 -36.79 -13.57
C ARG A 19 10.30 -37.29 -12.42
N PRO A 20 10.33 -36.66 -11.24
CA PRO A 20 9.47 -37.04 -10.13
C PRO A 20 8.00 -36.89 -10.54
N ARG A 21 7.19 -37.89 -10.21
CA ARG A 21 5.75 -37.89 -10.46
C ARG A 21 5.11 -36.70 -9.75
N ARG A 22 4.48 -35.82 -10.53
CA ARG A 22 3.70 -34.70 -10.02
C ARG A 22 2.55 -35.26 -9.19
N CYS A 23 2.61 -35.08 -7.87
CA CYS A 23 1.51 -35.39 -6.99
C CYS A 23 0.41 -34.34 -7.26
N THR A 24 -0.56 -34.68 -8.10
CA THR A 24 -1.77 -33.86 -8.28
C THR A 24 -2.66 -34.05 -7.05
N LEU A 25 -2.42 -33.24 -6.03
CA LEU A 25 -3.42 -33.01 -5.00
C LEU A 25 -4.64 -32.35 -5.68
N PRO A 26 -5.87 -32.83 -5.45
CA PRO A 26 -7.05 -32.15 -5.95
C PRO A 26 -7.07 -30.75 -5.33
N PHE A 27 -7.04 -29.73 -6.19
CA PHE A 27 -7.23 -28.35 -5.79
C PHE A 27 -8.64 -28.25 -5.22
N ARG A 28 -8.78 -28.40 -3.90
CA ARG A 28 -10.00 -27.98 -3.22
C ARG A 28 -10.05 -26.47 -3.44
N ALA A 29 -10.99 -26.03 -4.27
CA ALA A 29 -11.36 -24.63 -4.32
C ALA A 29 -11.59 -24.19 -2.87
N ALA A 30 -10.71 -23.33 -2.37
CA ALA A 30 -10.98 -22.62 -1.15
C ALA A 30 -12.34 -21.96 -1.36
N ALA A 31 -13.29 -22.26 -0.46
CA ALA A 31 -14.57 -21.58 -0.47
C ALA A 31 -14.28 -20.08 -0.57
N SER A 32 -14.93 -19.40 -1.52
CA SER A 32 -14.86 -17.94 -1.59
C SER A 32 -15.09 -17.39 -0.19
N PRO A 33 -14.26 -16.43 0.29
CA PRO A 33 -14.53 -15.79 1.57
C PRO A 33 -15.99 -15.38 1.56
N ALA A 34 -16.74 -15.78 2.60
CA ALA A 34 -18.15 -15.43 2.75
C ALA A 34 -18.31 -13.96 2.35
N ALA A 35 -19.20 -13.68 1.39
CA ALA A 35 -19.38 -12.36 0.81
C ALA A 35 -19.39 -11.32 1.94
N LEU A 36 -18.29 -10.57 2.04
CA LEU A 36 -18.04 -9.62 3.12
C LEU A 36 -19.28 -8.76 3.31
N ASP A 37 -19.77 -8.64 4.54
CA ASP A 37 -21.00 -7.95 4.87
C ASP A 37 -20.90 -6.46 4.53
N ARG A 38 -21.27 -6.11 3.29
CA ARG A 38 -21.32 -4.73 2.77
C ARG A 38 -22.63 -4.02 3.14
N ARG A 39 -23.38 -4.54 4.12
CA ARG A 39 -24.63 -3.89 4.55
C ARG A 39 -24.33 -2.51 5.13
N ARG A 40 -25.08 -1.52 4.66
CA ARG A 40 -25.07 -0.15 5.17
C ARG A 40 -25.38 -0.15 6.67
N ARG A 41 -24.59 0.56 7.47
CA ARG A 41 -24.95 0.80 8.88
C ARG A 41 -26.21 1.67 8.96
N PRO A 42 -27.12 1.44 9.92
CA PRO A 42 -28.33 2.26 10.08
C PRO A 42 -28.03 3.73 10.44
N HIS A 43 -26.83 4.01 10.95
CA HIS A 43 -26.38 5.36 11.33
C HIS A 43 -26.01 6.26 10.14
N ASN A 44 -25.94 5.72 8.92
CA ASN A 44 -25.72 6.57 7.74
C ASN A 44 -27.01 7.30 7.38
N VAL A 45 -26.91 8.58 7.03
CA VAL A 45 -28.01 9.26 6.33
C VAL A 45 -28.26 8.61 4.96
N ALA A 46 -29.49 8.76 4.44
CA ALA A 46 -29.83 8.29 3.11
C ALA A 46 -28.99 9.01 2.03
N GLY A 47 -28.64 8.30 0.95
CA GLY A 47 -27.92 8.86 -0.20
C GLY A 47 -26.77 7.99 -0.71
N ASP A 48 -26.05 8.52 -1.70
CA ASP A 48 -25.03 7.82 -2.47
C ASP A 48 -23.93 7.24 -1.59
N PHE A 49 -23.31 8.05 -0.74
CA PHE A 49 -22.23 7.60 0.14
C PHE A 49 -22.76 6.84 1.36
N PHE A 50 -22.06 5.78 1.75
CA PHE A 50 -22.32 5.08 3.00
C PHE A 50 -21.13 4.33 3.57
N VAL A 51 -21.16 4.09 4.87
CA VAL A 51 -20.21 3.24 5.59
C VAL A 51 -20.87 1.90 5.98
N ASP A 52 -20.20 0.79 5.74
CA ASP A 52 -20.66 -0.55 6.14
C ASP A 52 -20.14 -0.98 7.53
N HIS A 53 -20.49 -2.21 7.94
CA HIS A 53 -20.13 -2.73 9.26
C HIS A 53 -18.66 -3.11 9.43
N ARG A 54 -17.85 -3.14 8.36
CA ARG A 54 -16.41 -3.49 8.40
C ARG A 54 -15.53 -2.31 8.78
N CYS A 55 -16.11 -1.14 9.05
CA CYS A 55 -15.37 0.00 9.57
C CYS A 55 -14.72 -0.37 10.91
N ILE A 56 -13.41 -0.12 11.02
CA ILE A 56 -12.58 -0.36 12.22
C ILE A 56 -12.32 0.90 13.03
N ASP A 57 -12.97 2.02 12.69
CA ASP A 57 -12.81 3.31 13.36
C ASP A 57 -11.38 3.91 13.35
N CYS A 58 -10.60 3.63 12.29
CA CYS A 58 -9.26 4.21 12.03
C CYS A 58 -9.21 5.75 11.89
N GLN A 59 -10.36 6.44 11.95
CA GLN A 59 -10.50 7.90 11.86
C GLN A 59 -10.18 8.56 10.52
N THR A 60 -9.52 7.89 9.56
CA THR A 60 -9.09 8.46 8.25
C THR A 60 -10.13 9.37 7.59
N CYS A 61 -11.34 8.85 7.38
CA CYS A 61 -12.40 9.60 6.72
C CYS A 61 -12.88 10.85 7.48
N ARG A 62 -12.75 10.86 8.81
CA ARG A 62 -13.24 11.95 9.67
C ARG A 62 -12.34 13.18 9.61
N TRP A 63 -11.04 13.02 9.36
CA TRP A 63 -10.15 14.16 9.14
C TRP A 63 -10.00 14.53 7.65
N MET A 64 -10.18 13.58 6.73
CA MET A 64 -10.17 13.89 5.29
C MET A 64 -11.44 14.63 4.82
N ALA A 65 -12.61 14.25 5.33
CA ALA A 65 -13.91 14.82 4.95
C ALA A 65 -14.82 14.97 6.18
N PRO A 66 -14.44 15.85 7.14
CA PRO A 66 -15.16 16.03 8.41
C PRO A 66 -16.61 16.48 8.24
N GLU A 67 -16.96 17.12 7.13
CA GLU A 67 -18.32 17.55 6.79
C GLU A 67 -19.23 16.34 6.47
N VAL A 68 -18.65 15.24 5.97
CA VAL A 68 -19.36 14.06 5.47
C VAL A 68 -19.39 12.95 6.52
N PHE A 69 -18.26 12.67 7.18
CA PHE A 69 -18.13 11.52 8.09
C PHE A 69 -17.99 11.94 9.55
N LYS A 70 -18.78 11.31 10.42
CA LYS A 70 -18.68 11.47 11.87
C LYS A 70 -18.56 10.11 12.57
N ARG A 71 -18.12 10.14 13.82
CA ARG A 71 -18.07 8.95 14.68
C ARG A 71 -19.44 8.77 15.32
N VAL A 72 -20.06 7.62 15.10
CA VAL A 72 -21.34 7.24 15.71
C VAL A 72 -21.26 5.78 16.09
N ASP A 73 -21.48 5.49 17.38
CA ASP A 73 -21.48 4.12 17.92
C ASP A 73 -20.17 3.38 17.58
N GLY A 74 -19.04 3.97 17.99
CA GLY A 74 -17.70 3.38 17.86
C GLY A 74 -17.18 3.18 16.43
N LYS A 75 -17.85 3.68 15.39
CA LYS A 75 -17.44 3.57 13.99
C LYS A 75 -17.78 4.84 13.19
N ALA A 76 -17.21 4.99 12.00
CA ALA A 76 -17.61 6.05 11.09
C ALA A 76 -19.02 5.81 10.52
N ALA A 77 -19.75 6.88 10.25
CA ALA A 77 -20.99 6.90 9.49
C ALA A 77 -21.05 8.18 8.65
N VAL A 78 -21.77 8.14 7.53
CA VAL A 78 -22.08 9.34 6.75
C VAL A 78 -23.14 10.14 7.50
N ALA A 79 -22.75 11.30 8.02
CA ALA A 79 -23.63 12.21 8.77
C ALA A 79 -24.33 13.24 7.87
N ALA A 80 -23.69 13.60 6.76
CA ALA A 80 -24.26 14.40 5.69
C ALA A 80 -23.71 13.90 4.35
N GLN A 81 -24.55 13.88 3.31
CA GLN A 81 -24.06 13.61 1.96
C GLN A 81 -23.27 14.84 1.46
N PRO A 82 -22.21 14.65 0.64
CA PRO A 82 -21.51 15.77 0.03
C PRO A 82 -22.48 16.64 -0.77
N SER A 83 -22.42 17.95 -0.54
CA SER A 83 -23.26 18.97 -1.16
C SER A 83 -22.52 19.80 -2.23
N SER A 84 -21.20 19.69 -2.29
CA SER A 84 -20.33 20.38 -3.26
C SER A 84 -19.36 19.42 -3.95
N GLU A 85 -18.75 19.86 -5.06
CA GLU A 85 -17.71 19.08 -5.75
C GLU A 85 -16.46 18.88 -4.87
N GLU A 86 -16.14 19.85 -4.03
CA GLU A 86 -15.01 19.78 -3.09
C GLU A 86 -15.27 18.70 -2.02
N GLU A 87 -16.43 18.74 -1.36
CA GLU A 87 -16.82 17.73 -0.38
C GLU A 87 -16.88 16.33 -1.00
N ARG A 88 -17.38 16.23 -2.25
CA ARG A 88 -17.42 14.95 -2.97
C ARG A 88 -16.01 14.43 -3.26
N THR A 89 -15.10 15.31 -3.67
CA THR A 89 -13.69 14.96 -3.91
C THR A 89 -13.04 14.44 -2.62
N LYS A 90 -13.19 15.17 -1.50
CA LYS A 90 -12.69 14.74 -0.19
C LYS A 90 -13.30 13.42 0.27
N ALA A 91 -14.60 13.21 0.04
CA ALA A 91 -15.26 11.94 0.36
C ALA A 91 -14.75 10.76 -0.46
N LEU A 92 -14.43 10.97 -1.74
CA LEU A 92 -13.80 9.95 -2.58
C LEU A 92 -12.32 9.71 -2.21
N GLN A 93 -11.59 10.73 -1.78
CA GLN A 93 -10.24 10.57 -1.23
C GLN A 93 -10.27 9.74 0.07
N ALA A 94 -11.24 10.00 0.95
CA ALA A 94 -11.51 9.20 2.14
C ALA A 94 -11.90 7.76 1.78
N LEU A 95 -12.72 7.56 0.73
CA LEU A 95 -13.10 6.24 0.22
C LEU A 95 -11.86 5.44 -0.21
N LEU A 96 -10.98 6.05 -1.00
CA LEU A 96 -9.74 5.40 -1.46
C LEU A 96 -8.76 5.11 -0.32
N SER A 97 -8.76 5.95 0.72
CA SER A 97 -7.85 5.83 1.88
C SER A 97 -8.43 5.00 3.03
N CYS A 98 -9.67 4.49 2.90
CA CYS A 98 -10.25 3.62 3.91
C CYS A 98 -9.55 2.25 3.90
N PRO A 99 -8.93 1.83 5.02
CA PRO A 99 -8.13 0.61 5.05
C PRO A 99 -8.93 -0.65 4.73
N THR A 100 -10.13 -0.76 5.34
CA THR A 100 -11.02 -1.92 5.15
C THR A 100 -11.97 -1.78 3.97
N SER A 101 -11.80 -0.73 3.15
CA SER A 101 -12.71 -0.40 2.03
C SER A 101 -14.19 -0.42 2.44
N SER A 102 -14.48 0.21 3.59
CA SER A 102 -15.82 0.23 4.21
C SER A 102 -16.68 1.42 3.78
N ILE A 103 -16.11 2.36 3.03
CA ILE A 103 -16.81 3.51 2.48
C ILE A 103 -17.19 3.16 1.04
N HIS A 104 -18.44 3.38 0.70
CA HIS A 104 -19.02 3.01 -0.58
C HIS A 104 -19.83 4.15 -1.17
N THR A 105 -20.09 4.03 -2.46
CA THR A 105 -21.14 4.75 -3.19
C THR A 105 -22.17 3.74 -3.70
N GLU A 106 -23.42 4.16 -3.94
CA GLU A 106 -24.46 3.25 -4.45
C GLU A 106 -24.12 2.71 -5.83
N LYS A 107 -23.43 3.52 -6.63
CA LYS A 107 -22.92 3.16 -7.96
C LYS A 107 -21.45 3.51 -8.06
N PRO A 108 -20.66 2.80 -8.89
CA PRO A 108 -19.28 3.18 -9.14
C PRO A 108 -19.15 4.67 -9.50
N PRO A 109 -18.31 5.45 -8.79
CA PRO A 109 -18.19 6.88 -9.04
C PRO A 109 -17.52 7.13 -10.39
N LYS A 110 -18.16 7.95 -11.23
CA LYS A 110 -17.62 8.30 -12.56
C LYS A 110 -16.33 9.12 -12.48
N ASP A 111 -16.15 9.82 -11.38
CA ASP A 111 -15.05 10.73 -11.05
C ASP A 111 -13.89 10.05 -10.32
N ILE A 112 -13.97 8.75 -10.04
CA ILE A 112 -12.94 8.06 -9.23
C ILE A 112 -11.55 8.14 -9.86
N LEU A 113 -11.43 8.02 -11.18
CA LEU A 113 -10.14 8.10 -11.87
C LEU A 113 -9.47 9.47 -11.71
N LYS A 114 -10.27 10.55 -11.66
CA LYS A 114 -9.76 11.91 -11.38
C LYS A 114 -9.14 11.94 -9.98
N VAL A 115 -9.86 11.44 -8.99
CA VAL A 115 -9.41 11.43 -7.59
C VAL A 115 -8.17 10.55 -7.39
N GLN A 116 -8.12 9.38 -8.03
CA GLN A 116 -6.93 8.52 -7.98
C GLN A 116 -5.68 9.21 -8.56
N ASN A 117 -5.84 10.05 -9.59
CA ASN A 117 -4.75 10.82 -10.16
C ASN A 117 -4.30 12.01 -9.28
N MET A 118 -5.06 12.35 -8.23
CA MET A 118 -4.66 13.40 -7.29
C MET A 118 -3.66 12.90 -6.24
N PHE A 119 -3.61 11.59 -5.98
CA PHE A 119 -2.68 11.03 -4.99
C PHE A 119 -1.25 10.87 -5.54
N PRO A 120 -0.21 11.06 -4.70
CA PRO A 120 -0.30 11.46 -3.29
C PRO A 120 -0.71 12.93 -3.14
N LEU A 121 -1.47 13.27 -2.10
CA LEU A 121 -2.05 14.60 -1.88
C LEU A 121 -1.07 15.51 -1.15
N PRO A 122 -0.79 16.74 -1.60
CA PRO A 122 0.02 17.67 -0.83
C PRO A 122 -0.68 17.98 0.50
N ILE A 123 0.05 17.98 1.62
CA ILE A 123 -0.51 18.33 2.93
C ILE A 123 -0.71 19.83 3.01
N ASP A 124 0.35 20.60 2.76
CA ASP A 124 0.33 22.06 2.70
C ASP A 124 1.49 22.54 1.82
N ASP A 125 1.19 23.04 0.62
CA ASP A 125 2.21 23.48 -0.34
C ASP A 125 3.03 24.70 0.14
N LYS A 126 2.57 25.41 1.17
CA LYS A 126 3.24 26.62 1.70
C LYS A 126 4.05 26.31 2.95
N LEU A 127 3.47 25.57 3.89
CA LEU A 127 4.09 25.26 5.19
C LEU A 127 4.94 23.99 5.15
N LEU A 128 4.56 23.01 4.33
CA LEU A 128 5.23 21.72 4.21
C LEU A 128 5.44 21.35 2.73
N PRO A 129 6.13 22.21 1.94
CA PRO A 129 6.35 21.95 0.53
C PRO A 129 7.10 20.63 0.34
N GLY A 130 6.60 19.79 -0.55
CA GLY A 130 7.21 18.48 -0.82
C GLY A 130 6.78 17.36 0.13
N VAL A 131 5.86 17.61 1.07
CA VAL A 131 5.27 16.55 1.92
C VAL A 131 3.88 16.19 1.43
N TYR A 132 3.70 14.91 1.10
CA TYR A 132 2.46 14.40 0.55
C TYR A 132 1.90 13.26 1.41
N LEU A 133 0.59 13.22 1.53
CA LEU A 133 -0.19 12.10 2.05
C LEU A 133 -0.43 11.09 0.92
N CYS A 134 0.00 9.84 1.09
CA CYS A 134 -0.18 8.82 0.05
C CYS A 134 -1.63 8.33 -0.08
N GLY A 135 -2.41 8.39 1.01
CA GLY A 135 -3.71 7.72 1.10
C GLY A 135 -3.56 6.20 0.93
N TYR A 136 -4.61 5.54 0.45
CA TYR A 136 -4.62 4.08 0.24
C TYR A 136 -4.12 3.28 1.47
N ASN A 137 -4.51 3.70 2.68
CA ASN A 137 -4.09 3.03 3.91
C ASN A 137 -4.44 1.53 3.85
N SER A 138 -3.68 0.69 4.55
CA SER A 138 -3.87 -0.76 4.55
C SER A 138 -4.66 -1.23 5.77
N GLU A 139 -5.49 -2.27 5.59
CA GLU A 139 -6.08 -3.02 6.71
C GLU A 139 -5.00 -3.75 7.51
N ASP A 140 -3.92 -4.19 6.84
CA ASP A 140 -2.80 -4.92 7.46
C ASP A 140 -1.96 -4.06 8.42
N SER A 141 -2.11 -2.73 8.35
CA SER A 141 -1.49 -1.75 9.27
C SER A 141 -2.53 -0.96 10.06
N TYR A 142 -3.73 -1.51 10.24
CA TYR A 142 -4.83 -0.88 10.99
C TYR A 142 -5.22 0.55 10.53
N GLY A 143 -4.83 0.94 9.32
CA GLY A 143 -5.05 2.28 8.79
C GLY A 143 -3.93 3.28 9.03
N ALA A 144 -2.70 2.83 9.32
CA ALA A 144 -1.52 3.67 9.36
C ALA A 144 -1.45 4.61 8.15
N THR A 145 -1.03 5.85 8.40
CA THR A 145 -1.05 6.91 7.40
C THR A 145 0.35 7.09 6.85
N SER A 146 0.54 6.77 5.58
CA SER A 146 1.85 6.86 4.94
C SER A 146 2.04 8.18 4.20
N TYR A 147 3.29 8.61 4.12
CA TYR A 147 3.68 9.90 3.55
C TYR A 147 4.79 9.76 2.52
N LEU A 148 4.85 10.66 1.55
CA LEU A 148 5.99 10.84 0.66
C LEU A 148 6.63 12.20 0.94
N VAL A 149 7.94 12.20 1.19
CA VAL A 149 8.73 13.41 1.34
C VAL A 149 9.67 13.55 0.15
N ILE A 150 9.53 14.65 -0.59
CA ILE A 150 10.41 14.99 -1.72
C ILE A 150 11.73 15.52 -1.20
N HIS A 151 12.82 14.94 -1.67
CA HIS A 151 14.15 15.29 -1.16
C HIS A 151 15.22 15.22 -2.26
N PRO A 152 16.14 16.21 -2.36
CA PRO A 152 17.14 16.27 -3.43
C PRO A 152 18.06 15.05 -3.54
N GLN A 153 18.32 14.32 -2.46
CA GLN A 153 19.17 13.12 -2.47
C GLN A 153 18.37 11.82 -2.68
N GLY A 154 17.07 11.93 -2.94
CA GLY A 154 16.13 10.84 -3.12
C GLY A 154 14.98 10.92 -2.13
N ASN A 155 13.76 10.83 -2.65
CA ASN A 155 12.53 10.92 -1.86
C ASN A 155 12.43 9.77 -0.84
N ILE A 156 11.66 10.02 0.22
CA ILE A 156 11.44 9.07 1.33
C ILE A 156 9.95 8.72 1.39
N LEU A 157 9.62 7.43 1.30
CA LEU A 157 8.30 6.92 1.60
C LEU A 157 8.23 6.50 3.07
N ILE A 158 7.45 7.20 3.88
CA ILE A 158 7.25 6.90 5.31
C ILE A 158 6.04 5.98 5.41
N ASP A 159 6.25 4.82 6.02
CA ASP A 159 5.34 3.67 6.09
C ASP A 159 4.85 3.14 4.75
N SER A 160 4.18 1.99 4.79
CA SER A 160 3.69 1.34 3.57
C SER A 160 2.18 1.50 3.39
N PRO A 161 1.70 2.26 2.38
CA PRO A 161 0.30 2.19 1.99
C PRO A 161 0.02 0.86 1.29
N ARG A 162 -1.25 0.49 1.15
CA ARG A 162 -1.66 -0.58 0.24
C ARG A 162 -1.18 -0.25 -1.17
N TYR A 163 -0.48 -1.19 -1.79
CA TYR A 163 0.09 -1.00 -3.11
C TYR A 163 -1.01 -0.87 -4.17
N THR A 164 -0.89 0.16 -5.01
CA THR A 164 -1.66 0.25 -6.25
C THR A 164 -0.74 0.71 -7.38
N PRO A 165 -0.88 0.15 -8.61
CA PRO A 165 -0.09 0.60 -9.76
C PRO A 165 -0.28 2.09 -10.05
N LYS A 166 -1.46 2.64 -9.76
CA LYS A 166 -1.76 4.05 -9.99
C LYS A 166 -0.99 4.97 -9.05
N LEU A 167 -0.98 4.68 -7.75
CA LEU A 167 -0.21 5.46 -6.79
C LEU A 167 1.29 5.33 -7.07
N ALA A 168 1.77 4.12 -7.37
CA ALA A 168 3.17 3.89 -7.73
C ALA A 168 3.61 4.74 -8.93
N ASN A 169 2.85 4.70 -10.03
CA ASN A 169 3.13 5.50 -11.22
C ASN A 169 3.10 7.02 -10.93
N ASN A 170 2.29 7.48 -9.96
CA ASN A 170 2.26 8.88 -9.59
C ASN A 170 3.48 9.26 -8.73
N ILE A 171 3.89 8.40 -7.80
CA ILE A 171 5.11 8.59 -7.01
C ILE A 171 6.35 8.59 -7.91
N GLU A 172 6.42 7.71 -8.90
CA GLU A 172 7.51 7.70 -9.90
C GLU A 172 7.62 9.02 -10.67
N LYS A 173 6.49 9.64 -11.05
CA LYS A 173 6.47 10.97 -11.69
C LYS A 173 6.98 12.08 -10.78
N LEU A 174 6.92 11.89 -9.46
CA LEU A 174 7.48 12.79 -8.46
C LEU A 174 8.95 12.49 -8.13
N GLY A 175 9.59 11.58 -8.86
CA GLY A 175 10.99 11.18 -8.65
C GLY A 175 11.17 9.84 -7.94
N GLY A 176 10.09 9.07 -7.75
CA GLY A 176 10.13 7.77 -7.09
C GLY A 176 10.34 7.88 -5.59
N ALA A 177 10.92 6.86 -4.98
CA ALA A 177 11.46 6.91 -3.63
C ALA A 177 12.79 6.16 -3.61
N ARG A 178 13.79 6.74 -2.94
CA ARG A 178 15.07 6.09 -2.69
C ARG A 178 15.03 5.28 -1.40
N TYR A 179 14.34 5.81 -0.39
CA TYR A 179 14.22 5.19 0.92
C TYR A 179 12.77 4.91 1.25
N MET A 180 12.53 3.85 2.01
CA MET A 180 11.28 3.61 2.70
C MET A 180 11.54 3.44 4.18
N PHE A 181 11.02 4.33 5.01
CA PHE A 181 11.16 4.24 6.45
C PHE A 181 9.90 3.63 7.05
N LEU A 182 10.02 2.47 7.67
CA LEU A 182 8.95 1.75 8.36
C LEU A 182 9.05 2.12 9.84
N THR A 183 8.05 2.84 10.33
CA THR A 183 8.11 3.47 11.66
C THR A 183 7.97 2.47 12.80
N HIS A 184 7.13 1.45 12.62
CA HIS A 184 6.88 0.41 13.63
C HIS A 184 6.71 -0.98 13.00
N ILE A 185 6.73 -1.99 13.86
CA ILE A 185 6.52 -3.41 13.55
C ILE A 185 5.26 -3.71 12.73
N ASP A 186 4.18 -2.94 12.93
CA ASP A 186 2.86 -3.14 12.33
C ASP A 186 2.53 -2.16 11.18
N ASP A 187 3.38 -1.17 10.91
CA ASP A 187 3.22 -0.18 9.84
C ASP A 187 3.86 -0.60 8.50
N VAL A 188 3.95 -1.92 8.30
CA VAL A 188 4.78 -2.55 7.25
C VAL A 188 4.00 -3.01 6.01
N ALA A 189 2.68 -3.18 6.10
CA ALA A 189 1.74 -3.55 5.03
C ALA A 189 2.36 -4.13 3.72
N ASP A 190 2.31 -3.39 2.61
CA ASP A 190 2.75 -3.84 1.28
C ASP A 190 4.23 -3.48 1.00
N HIS A 191 5.08 -3.32 2.02
CA HIS A 191 6.43 -2.75 1.89
C HIS A 191 7.29 -3.46 0.83
N ARG A 192 7.18 -4.79 0.69
CA ARG A 192 7.90 -5.58 -0.34
C ARG A 192 7.51 -5.20 -1.76
N LYS A 193 6.22 -5.01 -2.04
CA LYS A 193 5.73 -4.62 -3.38
C LYS A 193 6.23 -3.24 -3.76
N TRP A 194 6.24 -2.33 -2.78
CA TRP A 194 6.76 -0.98 -2.97
C TRP A 194 8.28 -0.96 -3.16
N ALA A 195 9.03 -1.74 -2.40
CA ALA A 195 10.47 -1.89 -2.57
C ALA A 195 10.82 -2.48 -3.94
N GLU A 196 10.09 -3.50 -4.40
CA GLU A 196 10.26 -4.08 -5.74
C GLU A 196 9.97 -3.06 -6.85
N GLN A 197 8.87 -2.31 -6.72
CA GLN A 197 8.45 -1.32 -7.72
C GLN A 197 9.40 -0.12 -7.78
N LEU A 198 9.66 0.52 -6.64
CA LEU A 198 10.42 1.76 -6.56
C LEU A 198 11.94 1.53 -6.49
N LYS A 199 12.37 0.29 -6.23
CA LYS A 199 13.77 -0.08 -5.98
C LYS A 199 14.38 0.72 -4.82
N CYS A 200 13.56 0.99 -3.80
CA CYS A 200 13.97 1.71 -2.61
C CYS A 200 14.62 0.78 -1.57
N GLU A 201 15.51 1.34 -0.77
CA GLU A 201 16.07 0.68 0.42
C GLU A 201 15.12 0.90 1.60
N ARG A 202 14.70 -0.17 2.25
CA ARG A 202 13.84 -0.09 3.43
C ARG A 202 14.70 0.08 4.69
N ILE A 203 14.18 0.86 5.62
CA ILE A 203 14.79 1.19 6.90
C ILE A 203 13.76 0.89 7.99
N ILE A 204 14.16 0.13 9.02
CA ILE A 204 13.32 -0.17 10.19
C ILE A 204 14.20 -0.19 11.45
N HIS A 205 13.63 0.06 12.62
CA HIS A 205 14.35 -0.17 13.86
C HIS A 205 14.49 -1.68 14.16
N SER A 206 15.63 -2.10 14.69
CA SER A 206 15.94 -3.51 15.00
C SER A 206 14.97 -4.13 15.99
N GLY A 207 14.41 -3.32 16.90
CA GLY A 207 13.38 -3.74 17.85
C GLY A 207 12.01 -4.01 17.23
N ASP A 208 11.78 -3.55 15.99
CA ASP A 208 10.54 -3.72 15.23
C ASP A 208 10.69 -4.77 14.10
N VAL A 209 11.82 -5.48 14.05
CA VAL A 209 12.06 -6.53 13.06
C VAL A 209 11.30 -7.79 13.43
N GLU A 210 10.50 -8.28 12.49
CA GLU A 210 9.79 -9.55 12.53
C GLU A 210 10.17 -10.42 11.32
N GLU A 211 9.64 -11.64 11.25
CA GLU A 211 9.90 -12.54 10.10
C GLU A 211 9.60 -11.87 8.74
N ALA A 212 8.54 -11.06 8.68
CA ALA A 212 8.12 -10.34 7.47
C ALA A 212 9.10 -9.22 7.05
N THR A 213 9.86 -8.66 8.00
CA THR A 213 10.81 -7.55 7.79
C THR A 213 12.27 -7.95 8.00
N ALA A 214 12.56 -9.25 8.18
CA ALA A 214 13.92 -9.75 8.37
C ALA A 214 14.86 -9.40 7.19
N ASP A 215 14.31 -9.29 5.97
CA ASP A 215 15.02 -8.92 4.75
C ASP A 215 15.17 -7.41 4.53
N VAL A 216 14.66 -6.57 5.42
CA VAL A 216 14.81 -5.10 5.34
C VAL A 216 16.29 -4.72 5.34
N GLU A 217 16.65 -3.83 4.41
CA GLU A 217 18.03 -3.52 4.06
C GLU A 217 18.77 -2.88 5.23
N TRP A 218 18.16 -1.91 5.90
CA TRP A 218 18.79 -1.15 6.99
C TRP A 218 18.02 -1.37 8.30
N LYS A 219 18.72 -1.87 9.32
CA LYS A 219 18.18 -2.11 10.67
C LYS A 219 18.85 -1.16 11.65
N LEU A 220 18.11 -0.20 12.17
CA LEU A 220 18.63 0.81 13.09
C LEU A 220 18.78 0.22 14.49
N GLU A 221 19.84 0.61 15.20
CA GLU A 221 20.12 0.18 16.57
C GLU A 221 20.33 1.39 17.49
N GLY A 222 19.96 1.24 18.76
CA GLY A 222 20.07 2.30 19.78
C GLY A 222 18.80 3.14 19.90
N ASN A 223 18.93 4.36 20.42
CA ASN A 223 17.79 5.26 20.68
C ASN A 223 17.77 6.49 19.75
N GLY A 224 18.58 6.47 18.68
CA GLY A 224 18.70 7.58 17.75
C GLY A 224 19.26 8.89 18.35
N PRO A 225 19.10 10.02 17.63
CA PRO A 225 18.57 10.09 16.26
C PRO A 225 19.51 9.42 15.25
N TRP A 226 18.97 8.94 14.14
CA TRP A 226 19.77 8.44 13.02
C TRP A 226 19.67 9.38 11.83
N ASN A 227 20.81 9.75 11.24
CA ASN A 227 20.82 10.65 10.10
C ASN A 227 20.52 9.92 8.80
N LEU A 228 19.58 10.46 8.02
CA LEU A 228 19.33 10.07 6.64
C LEU A 228 19.75 11.22 5.72
N GLY A 229 21.01 11.17 5.26
CA GLY A 229 21.60 12.30 4.55
C GLY A 229 22.10 13.38 5.52
N THR A 230 21.92 14.66 5.17
CA THR A 230 22.49 15.80 5.90
C THR A 230 21.45 16.61 6.68
N ASP A 231 20.17 16.33 6.46
CA ASP A 231 19.04 17.21 6.80
C ASP A 231 17.80 16.45 7.30
N PHE A 232 17.85 15.13 7.40
CA PHE A 232 16.83 14.31 8.05
C PHE A 232 17.39 13.53 9.23
N GLU A 233 16.68 13.62 10.35
CA GLU A 233 16.86 12.76 11.52
C GLU A 233 15.65 11.82 11.63
N LEU A 234 15.92 10.53 11.71
CA LEU A 234 14.92 9.50 12.02
C LEU A 234 14.86 9.34 13.54
N ILE A 235 13.64 9.35 14.07
CA ILE A 235 13.32 9.18 15.48
C ILE A 235 12.21 8.13 15.55
N THR A 236 12.38 7.14 16.43
CA THR A 236 11.47 6.01 16.65
C THR A 236 11.10 5.96 18.13
#